data_AF-A0A9D6LVC7-F1
#
_entry.id   AF-A0A9D6LVC7-F1
#
_cell.length_a   1.000
_cell.length_b   1.000
_cell.length_c   1.000
_cell.angle_alpha   90.00
_cell.angle_beta   90.00
_cell.angle_gamma   90.00
#
_symmetry.space_group_name_H-M   'P 1'
#
loop_
_entity.id
_entity.type
_entity.pdbx_description
1 polymer ?
#
loop_
_entity_poly.entity_id
_entity_poly.type
_entity_poly.pdbx_seq_one_letter_code
_entity_poly.pdbx_strand_id
1 'polypeptide(L)'
;MKARIFFKFVLSFFAVILVATILLDFLIGGQLERTYTDTLRQGLVEKAYLLTDRLGGARDAEAQEFADRAAQQVNARVTLIGRDGAVLADSQAKASAMENHAKRPEFAVALQ
;
A
#
# COMPACT_ATOMS: atom_id res chain seq x y z
N MET A 1 36.75 -20.03 -41.41
CA MET A 1 35.78 -21.03 -40.89
C MET A 1 35.70 -21.10 -39.36
N LYS A 2 36.80 -20.89 -38.61
CA LYS A 2 36.82 -20.96 -37.13
C LYS A 2 35.94 -19.92 -36.41
N ALA A 3 35.90 -18.68 -36.91
CA ALA A 3 35.09 -17.59 -36.35
C ALA A 3 33.57 -17.84 -36.41
N ARG A 4 33.07 -18.54 -37.45
CA ARG A 4 31.64 -18.82 -37.63
C ARG A 4 31.12 -19.88 -36.65
N ILE A 5 31.99 -20.81 -36.25
CA ILE A 5 31.69 -21.83 -35.25
C ILE A 5 31.76 -21.20 -33.85
N PHE A 6 32.79 -20.39 -33.58
CA PHE A 6 32.92 -19.64 -32.33
C PHE A 6 31.70 -18.74 -32.06
N PHE A 7 31.24 -17.99 -33.06
CA PHE A 7 30.07 -17.12 -32.92
C PHE A 7 28.77 -17.88 -32.64
N LYS A 8 28.61 -19.09 -33.20
CA LYS A 8 27.47 -19.97 -32.91
C LYS A 8 27.49 -20.47 -31.47
N PHE A 9 28.66 -20.81 -30.92
CA PHE A 9 28.79 -21.18 -29.51
C PHE A 9 28.50 -19.99 -28.60
N VAL A 10 29.09 -18.81 -28.89
CA VAL A 10 28.83 -17.58 -28.12
C VAL A 10 27.33 -17.24 -28.12
N LEU A 11 26.67 -17.29 -29.28
CA LEU A 11 25.25 -17.00 -29.38
C LEU A 11 24.38 -18.01 -28.61
N SER A 12 24.74 -19.30 -28.63
CA SER A 12 24.05 -20.34 -27.86
C SER A 12 24.17 -20.09 -26.35
N PHE A 13 25.38 -19.83 -25.85
CA PHE A 13 25.58 -19.48 -24.44
C PHE A 13 24.85 -18.19 -24.08
N PHE A 14 24.85 -17.18 -24.95
CA PHE A 14 24.12 -15.94 -24.73
C PHE A 14 22.60 -16.16 -24.66
N ALA A 15 22.06 -17.03 -25.52
CA ALA A 15 20.65 -17.41 -25.47
C ALA A 15 20.29 -18.13 -24.16
N VAL A 16 21.15 -19.04 -23.69
CA VAL A 16 20.95 -19.72 -22.39
C VAL A 16 20.98 -18.71 -21.24
N ILE A 17 21.94 -17.78 -21.24
CA ILE A 17 22.03 -16.73 -20.22
C ILE A 17 20.77 -15.85 -20.25
N LEU A 18 20.34 -15.42 -21.44
CA LEU A 18 19.14 -14.59 -21.62
C LEU A 18 17.89 -15.28 -21.07
N VAL A 19 17.69 -16.56 -21.41
CA VAL A 19 16.55 -17.35 -20.91
C VAL A 19 16.61 -17.50 -19.40
N ALA A 20 17.78 -17.78 -18.83
CA ALA A 20 17.96 -17.88 -17.39
C ALA A 20 17.66 -16.55 -16.68
N THR A 21 18.10 -15.42 -17.24
CA THR A 21 17.80 -14.09 -16.70
C THR A 21 16.31 -13.76 -16.74
N ILE A 22 15.63 -14.01 -17.86
CA ILE A 22 14.18 -13.78 -17.99
C ILE A 22 13.40 -14.64 -16.99
N LEU A 23 13.77 -15.90 -16.84
CA LEU A 23 13.13 -16.81 -15.89
C LEU A 23 13.31 -16.32 -14.45
N LEU A 24 14.53 -15.88 -14.11
CA LEU A 24 14.84 -15.35 -12.78
C LEU A 24 14.07 -14.06 -12.49
N ASP A 25 14.00 -13.14 -13.45
CA ASP A 25 13.25 -11.88 -13.34
C ASP A 25 11.75 -12.13 -13.15
N PHE A 26 11.17 -13.04 -13.93
CA PHE A 26 9.77 -13.43 -13.79
C PHE A 26 9.45 -14.07 -12.43
N LEU A 27 10.35 -14.91 -11.91
CA LEU A 27 10.18 -15.58 -10.62
C LEU A 27 10.32 -14.62 -9.43
N ILE A 28 11.21 -13.63 -9.52
CA ILE A 28 11.54 -12.74 -8.39
C ILE A 28 10.72 -11.45 -8.42
N GLY A 29 10.62 -10.80 -9.58
CA GLY A 29 10.09 -9.44 -9.71
C GLY A 29 8.66 -9.32 -9.21
N GLY A 30 7.79 -10.26 -9.59
CA GLY A 30 6.38 -10.24 -9.17
C GLY A 30 6.16 -10.63 -7.70
N GLN A 31 7.03 -11.44 -7.12
CA GLN A 31 6.88 -11.93 -5.74
C GLN A 31 7.34 -10.87 -4.73
N LEU A 32 8.39 -10.11 -5.07
CA LEU A 32 8.97 -9.14 -4.17
C LEU A 32 7.99 -7.97 -3.96
N GLU A 33 7.50 -7.36 -5.03
CA GLU A 33 6.60 -6.20 -4.94
C GLU A 33 5.31 -6.53 -4.15
N ARG A 34 4.74 -7.71 -4.37
CA ARG A 34 3.56 -8.19 -3.64
C ARG A 34 3.84 -8.35 -2.15
N THR A 35 4.93 -9.03 -1.80
CA THR A 35 5.30 -9.28 -0.40
C THR A 35 5.56 -7.98 0.37
N TYR A 36 6.25 -7.02 -0.25
CA TYR A 36 6.50 -5.71 0.34
C TYR A 36 5.19 -4.93 0.55
N THR A 37 4.30 -4.94 -0.44
CA THR A 37 3.01 -4.24 -0.37
C THR A 37 2.08 -4.87 0.68
N ASP A 38 2.04 -6.20 0.75
CA ASP A 38 1.21 -6.94 1.70
C ASP A 38 1.69 -6.72 3.14
N THR A 39 3.01 -6.73 3.37
CA THR A 39 3.58 -6.45 4.69
C THR A 39 3.27 -5.01 5.13
N LEU A 40 3.38 -4.05 4.21
CA LEU A 40 3.03 -2.65 4.48
C LEU A 40 1.53 -2.51 4.80
N ARG A 41 0.67 -3.19 4.03
CA ARG A 41 -0.78 -3.21 4.26
C ARG A 41 -1.11 -3.79 5.63
N GLN A 42 -0.54 -4.94 5.99
CA GLN A 42 -0.73 -5.56 7.30
C GLN A 42 -0.30 -4.63 8.43
N GLY A 43 0.86 -3.99 8.32
CA GLY A 43 1.33 -3.04 9.32
C GLY A 43 0.41 -1.82 9.48
N LEU A 44 -0.21 -1.33 8.39
CA LEU A 44 -1.20 -0.25 8.47
C LEU A 44 -2.51 -0.70 9.14
N VAL A 45 -2.96 -1.93 8.87
CA VAL A 45 -4.15 -2.52 9.49
C VAL A 45 -3.94 -2.69 11.00
N GLU A 46 -2.80 -3.24 11.41
CA GLU A 46 -2.46 -3.38 12.84
C GLU A 46 -2.43 -2.02 13.55
N LYS A 47 -1.80 -1.02 12.93
CA LYS A 47 -1.79 0.36 13.44
C LYS A 47 -3.21 0.92 13.58
N ALA A 48 -4.09 0.67 12.62
CA ALA A 48 -5.48 1.12 12.67
C ALA A 48 -6.25 0.45 13.83
N TYR A 49 -6.07 -0.85 14.07
CA TYR A 49 -6.66 -1.53 15.23
C TYR A 49 -6.17 -0.98 16.57
N LEU A 50 -4.88 -0.64 16.67
CA LEU A 50 -4.35 0.00 17.88
C LEU A 50 -4.95 1.40 18.12
N LEU A 51 -5.37 2.09 17.07
CA LEU A 51 -6.04 3.38 17.16
C LEU A 51 -7.52 3.24 17.55
N THR A 52 -8.21 2.16 17.16
CA THR A 52 -9.63 1.96 17.52
C THR A 52 -9.85 1.84 19.02
N ASP A 53 -8.94 1.21 19.75
CA ASP A 53 -9.02 1.13 21.22
C ASP A 53 -8.93 2.51 21.88
N ARG A 54 -8.24 3.46 21.25
CA ARG A 54 -8.09 4.84 21.75
C ARG A 54 -9.24 5.75 21.31
N LEU A 55 -9.96 5.38 20.25
CA LEU A 55 -11.11 6.12 19.73
C LEU A 55 -12.36 6.01 20.62
N GLY A 56 -12.45 4.99 21.48
CA GLY A 56 -13.63 4.61 22.29
C GLY A 56 -14.20 5.65 23.27
N GLY A 57 -13.78 6.91 23.21
CA GLY A 57 -14.35 8.02 23.97
C GLY A 57 -14.32 9.39 23.28
N ALA A 58 -13.71 9.51 22.10
CA ALA A 58 -13.61 10.79 21.40
C ALA A 58 -14.97 11.14 20.75
N ARG A 59 -15.59 12.23 21.22
CA ARG A 59 -16.77 12.82 20.57
C ARG A 59 -16.36 13.51 19.26
N ASP A 60 -17.29 13.74 18.35
CA ASP A 60 -17.05 14.39 17.04
C ASP A 60 -16.22 15.70 17.12
N ALA A 61 -16.32 16.42 18.24
CA ALA A 61 -15.55 17.65 18.50
C ALA A 61 -14.04 17.43 18.66
N GLU A 62 -13.60 16.21 18.99
CA GLU A 62 -12.19 15.83 19.19
C GLU A 62 -11.62 15.03 18.01
N ALA A 63 -12.43 14.79 16.96
CA ALA A 63 -12.05 13.97 15.82
C ALA A 63 -10.81 14.50 15.07
N GLN A 64 -10.70 15.82 14.90
CA GLN A 64 -9.53 16.44 14.26
C GLN A 64 -8.27 16.29 15.10
N GLU A 65 -8.35 16.58 16.41
CA GLU A 65 -7.21 16.43 17.32
C GLU A 65 -6.77 14.96 17.42
N PHE A 66 -7.72 14.03 17.39
CA PHE A 66 -7.41 12.61 17.29
C PHE A 66 -6.67 12.28 16.00
N ALA A 67 -7.17 12.73 14.84
CA ALA A 67 -6.55 12.45 13.54
C ALA A 67 -5.10 12.99 13.49
N ASP A 68 -4.88 14.20 13.99
CA ASP A 68 -3.55 14.82 14.03
C ASP A 68 -2.58 14.06 14.95
N ARG A 69 -3.02 13.69 16.17
CA ARG A 69 -2.19 12.91 17.12
C ARG A 69 -1.92 11.51 16.60
N ALA A 70 -2.94 10.85 16.06
CA ALA A 70 -2.81 9.52 15.47
C ALA A 70 -1.82 9.54 14.31
N ALA A 71 -1.90 10.53 13.42
CA ALA A 71 -0.98 10.67 12.29
C ALA A 71 0.48 10.81 12.71
N GLN A 72 0.75 11.56 13.80
CA GLN A 72 2.08 11.64 14.38
C GLN A 72 2.56 10.30 14.96
N GLN A 73 1.68 9.55 15.63
CA GLN A 73 2.02 8.25 16.25
C GLN A 73 2.30 7.15 15.21
N VAL A 74 1.49 7.09 14.16
CA VAL A 74 1.63 6.03 13.14
C VAL A 74 2.58 6.42 12.00
N ASN A 75 3.00 7.69 11.97
CA ASN A 75 3.75 8.33 10.89
C ASN A 75 3.11 8.10 9.52
N ALA A 76 1.79 8.29 9.45
CA ALA A 76 0.98 8.08 8.26
C ALA A 76 -0.22 9.05 8.28
N ARG A 77 -0.79 9.36 7.11
CA ARG A 77 -2.03 10.14 7.02
C ARG A 77 -3.17 9.36 7.67
N VAL A 78 -3.93 10.02 8.53
CA VAL A 78 -5.11 9.43 9.17
C VAL A 78 -6.35 10.22 8.76
N THR A 79 -7.37 9.51 8.29
CA THR A 79 -8.67 10.07 7.91
C THR A 79 -9.75 9.32 8.68
N LEU A 80 -10.57 10.05 9.44
CA LEU A 80 -11.75 9.49 10.10
C LEU A 80 -12.95 9.65 9.17
N ILE A 81 -13.63 8.54 8.88
CA ILE A 81 -14.76 8.50 7.96
C ILE A 81 -15.97 7.96 8.72
N GLY A 82 -17.10 8.68 8.64
CA GLY A 82 -18.38 8.26 9.18
C GLY A 82 -18.96 7.07 8.43
N ARG A 83 -19.98 6.43 9.01
CA ARG A 83 -20.65 5.27 8.39
C ARG A 83 -21.34 5.59 7.05
N ASP A 84 -21.64 6.85 6.81
CA ASP A 84 -22.22 7.39 5.58
C ASP A 84 -21.16 7.77 4.52
N GLY A 85 -19.88 7.53 4.82
CA GLY A 85 -18.75 7.91 3.97
C GLY A 85 -18.32 9.37 4.10
N ALA A 86 -18.97 10.18 4.94
CA ALA A 86 -18.55 11.55 5.17
C ALA A 86 -17.20 11.59 5.91
N VAL A 87 -16.29 12.45 5.47
CA VAL A 87 -15.02 12.64 6.18
C VAL A 87 -15.30 13.50 7.41
N LEU A 88 -15.04 12.95 8.61
CA LEU A 88 -15.22 13.62 9.89
C LEU A 88 -13.98 14.43 10.28
N ALA A 89 -12.80 13.89 9.98
CA ALA A 89 -11.51 14.54 10.22
C ALA A 89 -10.42 13.97 9.30
N ASP A 90 -9.40 14.78 9.00
CA ASP A 90 -8.24 14.34 8.23
C ASP A 90 -6.98 15.08 8.70
N SER A 91 -5.88 14.36 8.85
CA SER A 91 -4.63 14.91 9.40
C SER A 91 -3.84 15.81 8.45
N GLN A 92 -4.23 15.91 7.18
CA GLN A 92 -3.54 16.70 6.16
C GLN A 92 -4.44 17.75 5.49
N ALA A 93 -5.74 17.46 5.38
CA ALA A 93 -6.71 18.31 4.70
C ALA A 93 -7.88 18.65 5.62
N LYS A 94 -8.56 19.76 5.34
CA LYS A 94 -9.80 20.09 6.05
C LYS A 94 -10.91 19.16 5.58
N ALA A 95 -11.55 18.46 6.51
CA ALA A 95 -12.67 17.57 6.24
C ALA A 95 -13.80 18.24 5.43
N SER A 96 -14.09 19.52 5.70
CA SER A 96 -15.12 20.29 5.00
C SER A 96 -14.83 20.58 3.51
N ALA A 97 -13.58 20.43 3.08
CA ALA A 97 -13.18 20.60 1.69
C ALA A 97 -13.08 19.26 0.93
N MET A 98 -13.33 18.14 1.61
CA MET A 98 -13.19 16.79 1.03
C MET A 98 -14.54 16.26 0.55
N GLU A 99 -14.51 15.54 -0.57
CA GLU A 99 -15.67 14.81 -1.07
C GLU A 99 -16.01 13.62 -0.16
N ASN A 100 -17.27 13.20 -0.16
CA ASN A 100 -17.69 11.99 0.54
C ASN A 100 -16.98 10.75 -0.06
N HIS A 101 -16.41 9.92 0.81
CA HIS A 101 -15.59 8.76 0.46
C HIS A 101 -16.40 7.45 0.31
N ALA A 102 -17.74 7.49 0.38
CA ALA A 102 -18.62 6.31 0.28
C ALA A 102 -18.40 5.46 -0.98
N LYS A 103 -17.96 6.07 -2.09
CA LYS A 103 -17.72 5.39 -3.38
C LYS A 103 -16.34 4.75 -3.49
N ARG A 104 -15.46 4.97 -2.51
CA ARG A 104 -14.10 4.45 -2.56
C ARG A 104 -14.11 2.95 -2.25
N PRO A 105 -13.41 2.12 -3.05
CA PRO A 105 -13.41 0.67 -2.85
C PRO A 105 -12.86 0.29 -1.48
N GLU A 106 -11.87 1.02 -0.95
CA GLU A 106 -11.31 0.78 0.38
C GLU A 106 -12.32 1.01 1.53
N PHE A 107 -13.26 1.95 1.36
CA PHE A 107 -14.32 2.22 2.33
C PHE A 107 -15.41 1.14 2.26
N ALA A 108 -15.80 0.75 1.05
CA ALA A 108 -16.79 -0.31 0.83
C ALA A 108 -16.35 -1.66 1.40
N VAL A 109 -15.06 -1.99 1.30
CA VAL A 109 -14.49 -3.21 1.88
C VAL A 109 -14.48 -3.18 3.41
N ALA A 110 -14.31 -2.01 4.03
CA ALA A 110 -14.27 -1.88 5.50
C ALA A 110 -15.65 -2.00 6.18
N LEU A 111 -16.74 -1.90 5.42
CA LEU A 111 -18.12 -2.05 5.88
C LEU A 111 -18.65 -3.49 5.84
N GLN A 112 -17.90 -4.41 5.21
CA GLN A 112 -18.22 -5.83 5.13
C GLN A 112 -17.71 -6.57 6.37
#